data_AF-A0A0D2Y4Y9-F1
#
_entry.id   AF-A0A0D2Y4Y9-F1
#
_cell.length_a   1.000
_cell.length_b   1.000
_cell.length_c   1.000
_cell.angle_alpha   90.00
_cell.angle_beta   90.00
_cell.angle_gamma   90.00
#
_symmetry.space_group_name_H-M   'P 1'
#
loop_
_entity.id
_entity.type
_entity.pdbx_description
1 polymer ?
#
loop_
_entity_poly.entity_id
_entity_poly.type
_entity_poly.pdbx_seq_one_letter_code
_entity_poly.pdbx_strand_id
1 'polypeptide(L)'
;MTVEEPPNPRRKANALPLVAIVSREGFKAPNRLSSIVAASHRNRDEILELKHAVCNGESYIQERDRFGMAIRKWDTPAGTWRLQVLNALLVEALETLTEWRQEKSAEQSNFLAGWKSFLDHLAKLDAYEVTTLEKLLDGGKLAKALGGIKPGKWTGPALDVCVAWQLRNPGETDPTGAIEEVQRRREELGIP
;
A
#
# COMPACT_ATOMS: atom_id res chain seq x y z
N MET A 1 -8.62 -18.63 -7.62
CA MET A 1 -8.48 -18.77 -9.10
C MET A 1 -7.85 -17.49 -9.59
N THR A 2 -6.52 -17.42 -9.51
CA THR A 2 -5.74 -16.34 -10.09
C THR A 2 -5.77 -16.47 -11.61
N VAL A 3 -6.20 -15.42 -12.30
CA VAL A 3 -6.11 -15.38 -13.77
C VAL A 3 -4.68 -14.95 -14.08
N GLU A 4 -3.83 -15.90 -14.45
CA GLU A 4 -2.48 -15.58 -14.92
C GLU A 4 -2.56 -14.77 -16.21
N GLU A 5 -1.84 -13.65 -16.23
CA GLU A 5 -1.77 -12.82 -17.43
C GLU A 5 -0.69 -13.37 -18.37
N PRO A 6 -1.02 -13.65 -19.65
CA PRO A 6 -0.01 -14.09 -20.59
C PRO A 6 1.04 -12.98 -20.80
N PRO A 7 2.32 -13.32 -20.91
CA PRO A 7 3.38 -12.33 -21.11
C PRO A 7 3.14 -11.56 -22.41
N ASN A 8 2.91 -10.26 -22.29
CA ASN A 8 2.71 -9.37 -23.44
C ASN A 8 3.75 -8.24 -23.43
N PRO A 9 4.85 -8.37 -24.19
CA PRO A 9 5.93 -7.39 -24.22
C PRO A 9 5.52 -6.03 -24.81
N ARG A 10 4.33 -5.90 -25.42
CA ARG A 10 3.80 -4.63 -25.96
C ARG A 10 2.84 -3.92 -25.01
N ARG A 11 2.58 -4.50 -23.84
CA ARG A 11 1.60 -3.94 -22.91
C ARG A 11 2.17 -2.70 -22.24
N LYS A 12 1.46 -1.58 -22.37
CA LYS A 12 1.80 -0.34 -21.65
C LYS A 12 1.75 -0.61 -20.14
N ALA A 13 2.65 0.00 -19.38
CA ALA A 13 2.70 -0.11 -17.92
C ALA A 13 1.34 0.21 -17.25
N ASN A 14 0.52 1.03 -17.91
CA ASN A 14 -0.77 1.51 -17.40
C ASN A 14 -1.96 0.66 -17.86
N ALA A 15 -1.72 -0.47 -18.52
CA ALA A 15 -2.80 -1.33 -19.00
C ALA A 15 -3.62 -1.89 -17.83
N LEU A 16 -4.92 -2.05 -18.05
CA LEU A 16 -5.81 -2.71 -17.10
C LEU A 16 -5.50 -4.20 -17.05
N PRO A 17 -5.47 -4.82 -15.86
CA PRO A 17 -5.32 -6.26 -15.73
C PRO A 17 -6.53 -6.99 -16.32
N LEU A 18 -6.37 -8.26 -16.71
CA LEU A 18 -7.42 -9.08 -17.31
C LEU A 18 -8.69 -9.09 -16.46
N VAL A 19 -8.56 -9.24 -15.14
CA VAL A 19 -9.71 -9.21 -14.22
C VAL A 19 -10.51 -7.90 -14.30
N ALA A 20 -9.84 -6.77 -14.52
CA ALA A 20 -10.50 -5.47 -14.69
C ALA A 20 -11.13 -5.33 -16.08
N ILE A 21 -10.51 -5.89 -17.12
CA ILE A 21 -11.08 -5.96 -18.47
C ILE A 21 -12.35 -6.82 -18.45
N VAL A 22 -12.29 -8.03 -17.90
CA VAL A 22 -13.44 -8.93 -17.75
C VAL A 22 -14.55 -8.26 -16.94
N SER A 23 -14.20 -7.52 -15.89
CA SER A 23 -15.21 -6.78 -15.11
C SER A 23 -15.91 -5.71 -15.95
N ARG A 24 -15.13 -4.93 -16.71
CA ARG A 24 -15.64 -3.84 -17.52
C ARG A 24 -16.44 -4.32 -18.73
N GLU A 25 -15.96 -5.34 -19.44
CA GLU A 25 -16.60 -5.84 -20.67
C GLU A 25 -17.67 -6.89 -20.39
N GLY A 26 -17.49 -7.73 -19.37
CA GLY A 26 -18.36 -8.88 -19.08
C GLY A 26 -19.66 -8.50 -18.41
N PHE A 27 -19.61 -7.72 -17.32
CA PHE A 27 -20.81 -7.29 -16.59
C PHE A 27 -21.00 -5.77 -16.58
N LYS A 28 -20.29 -5.04 -17.46
CA LYS A 28 -20.39 -3.58 -17.60
C LYS A 28 -20.12 -2.83 -16.30
N ALA A 29 -19.09 -3.25 -15.55
CA ALA A 29 -18.69 -2.59 -14.32
C ALA A 29 -18.43 -1.08 -14.55
N PRO A 30 -18.91 -0.20 -13.65
CA PRO A 30 -18.55 1.22 -13.71
C PRO A 30 -17.04 1.43 -13.62
N ASN A 31 -16.53 2.50 -14.22
CA ASN A 31 -15.09 2.83 -14.24
C ASN A 31 -14.44 2.78 -12.85
N ARG A 32 -15.14 3.26 -11.82
CA ARG A 32 -14.69 3.22 -10.43
C ARG A 32 -14.52 1.78 -9.92
N LEU A 33 -15.44 0.89 -10.23
CA LEU A 33 -15.34 -0.51 -9.82
C LEU A 33 -14.20 -1.21 -10.58
N SER A 34 -14.07 -0.98 -11.88
CA SER A 34 -12.97 -1.53 -12.68
C SER A 34 -11.60 -1.07 -12.17
N SER A 35 -11.47 0.19 -11.71
CA SER A 35 -10.20 0.68 -11.14
C SER A 35 -9.89 0.05 -9.78
N ILE A 36 -10.89 -0.18 -8.93
CA ILE A 36 -10.74 -0.88 -7.65
C ILE A 36 -10.31 -2.33 -7.87
N VAL A 37 -10.97 -3.03 -8.80
CA VAL A 37 -10.61 -4.41 -9.17
C VAL A 37 -9.18 -4.47 -9.69
N ALA A 38 -8.78 -3.51 -10.53
CA ALA A 38 -7.42 -3.42 -11.05
C ALA A 38 -6.39 -3.16 -9.92
N ALA A 39 -6.68 -2.26 -8.99
CA ALA A 39 -5.80 -1.96 -7.87
C ALA A 39 -5.67 -3.15 -6.91
N SER A 40 -6.80 -3.79 -6.57
CA SER A 40 -6.84 -4.97 -5.70
C SER A 40 -5.97 -6.09 -6.28
N HIS A 41 -6.08 -6.34 -7.59
CA HIS A 41 -5.25 -7.35 -8.26
C HIS A 41 -3.75 -7.03 -8.18
N ARG A 42 -3.35 -5.77 -8.41
CA ARG A 42 -1.93 -5.38 -8.43
C ARG A 42 -1.29 -5.40 -7.05
N ASN A 43 -2.06 -5.04 -6.02
CA ASN A 43 -1.54 -4.87 -4.67
C ASN A 43 -1.74 -6.12 -3.79
N ARG A 44 -2.48 -7.13 -4.28
CA ARG A 44 -2.82 -8.34 -3.51
C ARG A 44 -1.58 -9.01 -2.93
N ASP A 45 -0.55 -9.22 -3.74
CA ASP A 45 0.63 -9.98 -3.34
C ASP A 45 1.39 -9.24 -2.22
N GLU A 46 1.53 -7.91 -2.31
CA GLU A 46 2.13 -7.06 -1.26
C GLU A 46 1.28 -7.02 0.02
N ILE A 47 -0.06 -7.02 -0.10
CA ILE A 47 -0.98 -7.12 1.05
C ILE A 47 -0.79 -8.47 1.77
N LEU A 48 -0.75 -9.57 1.02
CA LEU A 48 -0.55 -10.90 1.58
C LEU A 48 0.84 -11.03 2.22
N GLU A 49 1.88 -10.49 1.57
CA GLU A 49 3.24 -10.46 2.13
C GLU A 49 3.27 -9.76 3.50
N LEU A 50 2.67 -8.57 3.63
CA LEU A 50 2.59 -7.88 4.93
C LEU A 50 1.74 -8.66 5.95
N LYS A 51 0.66 -9.32 5.53
CA LYS A 51 -0.14 -10.19 6.41
C LYS A 51 0.68 -11.38 6.91
N HIS A 52 1.44 -12.04 6.04
CA HIS A 52 2.30 -13.15 6.40
C HIS A 52 3.43 -12.69 7.32
N ALA A 53 4.03 -11.53 7.07
CA ALA A 53 5.05 -10.96 7.93
C ALA A 53 4.56 -10.76 9.38
N VAL A 54 3.33 -10.25 9.54
CA VAL A 54 2.70 -10.12 10.86
C VAL A 54 2.44 -11.48 11.50
N CYS A 55 1.93 -12.45 10.75
CA CYS A 55 1.66 -13.79 11.28
C CYS A 55 2.93 -14.52 11.71
N ASN A 56 4.05 -14.30 11.00
CA ASN A 56 5.34 -14.93 11.27
C ASN A 56 6.17 -14.19 12.33
N GLY A 57 5.75 -12.97 12.72
CA GLY A 57 6.49 -12.18 13.71
C GLY A 57 7.81 -11.62 13.18
N GLU A 58 7.86 -11.22 11.90
CA GLU A 58 9.07 -10.70 11.26
C GLU A 58 9.64 -9.48 12.00
N SER A 59 10.96 -9.26 11.94
CA SER A 59 11.64 -8.22 12.72
C SER A 59 11.14 -6.79 12.41
N TYR A 60 10.72 -6.55 11.18
CA TYR A 60 10.28 -5.25 10.68
C TYR A 60 8.79 -4.95 10.95
N ILE A 61 8.04 -5.83 11.64
CA ILE A 61 6.60 -5.60 11.84
C ILE A 61 6.32 -4.33 12.66
N GLN A 62 7.28 -3.83 13.45
CA GLN A 62 7.12 -2.58 14.21
C GLN A 62 7.42 -1.31 13.40
N GLU A 63 7.88 -1.44 12.14
CA GLU A 63 8.17 -0.31 11.24
C GLU A 63 6.87 0.32 10.72
N ARG A 64 6.33 1.32 11.45
CA ARG A 64 5.08 2.01 11.10
C ARG A 64 5.11 2.61 9.69
N ASP A 65 6.25 3.15 9.27
CA ASP A 65 6.44 3.71 7.94
C ASP A 65 6.34 2.69 6.83
N ARG A 66 6.82 1.45 7.03
CA ARG A 66 6.67 0.39 6.04
C ARG A 66 5.20 0.11 5.73
N PHE A 67 4.40 -0.12 6.76
CA PHE A 67 2.95 -0.35 6.61
C PHE A 67 2.24 0.90 6.10
N GLY A 68 2.56 2.07 6.65
CA GLY A 68 1.93 3.32 6.29
C GLY A 68 2.19 3.71 4.83
N MET A 69 3.43 3.57 4.34
CA MET A 69 3.78 3.83 2.95
C MET A 69 3.16 2.81 2.00
N ALA A 70 3.11 1.52 2.37
CA ALA A 70 2.42 0.50 1.60
C ALA A 70 0.92 0.82 1.45
N ILE A 71 0.23 1.15 2.55
CA ILE A 71 -1.18 1.54 2.53
C ILE A 71 -1.40 2.78 1.65
N ARG A 72 -0.54 3.80 1.78
CA ARG A 72 -0.61 5.02 0.94
C ARG A 72 -0.40 4.73 -0.54
N LYS A 73 0.47 3.78 -0.88
CA LYS A 73 0.69 3.31 -2.25
C LYS A 73 -0.50 2.54 -2.79
N TRP A 74 -1.15 1.72 -1.96
CA TRP A 74 -2.35 0.99 -2.35
C TRP A 74 -3.53 1.92 -2.54
N ASP A 75 -3.60 2.97 -1.73
CA ASP A 75 -4.74 3.85 -1.75
C ASP A 75 -4.87 4.56 -3.10
N THR A 76 -6.09 4.54 -3.60
CA THR A 76 -6.43 5.28 -4.82
C THR A 76 -7.03 6.62 -4.40
N PRO A 77 -7.15 7.60 -5.31
CA PRO A 77 -7.87 8.85 -5.00
C PRO A 77 -9.30 8.66 -4.46
N ALA A 78 -9.87 7.46 -4.61
CA ALA A 78 -11.19 7.11 -4.11
C ALA A 78 -11.20 6.48 -2.69
N GLY A 79 -10.06 6.41 -1.99
CA GLY A 79 -9.97 5.92 -0.60
C GLY A 79 -10.31 4.44 -0.47
N THR A 80 -9.70 3.58 -1.27
CA THR A 80 -10.15 2.19 -1.51
C THR A 80 -9.22 1.12 -1.00
N TRP A 81 -8.10 1.45 -0.33
CA TRP A 81 -7.16 0.43 0.16
C TRP A 81 -7.84 -0.64 1.03
N ARG A 82 -8.85 -0.27 1.85
CA ARG A 82 -9.63 -1.21 2.67
C ARG A 82 -10.39 -2.24 1.83
N LEU A 83 -10.93 -1.82 0.68
CA LEU A 83 -11.59 -2.73 -0.26
C LEU A 83 -10.59 -3.68 -0.93
N GLN A 84 -9.35 -3.22 -1.14
CA GLN A 84 -8.28 -4.06 -1.68
C GLN A 84 -7.84 -5.12 -0.66
N VAL A 85 -7.73 -4.75 0.62
CA VAL A 85 -7.47 -5.70 1.72
C VAL A 85 -8.60 -6.72 1.86
N LEU A 86 -9.86 -6.27 1.82
CA LEU A 86 -11.01 -7.17 1.81
C LEU A 86 -10.98 -8.12 0.59
N ASN A 87 -10.63 -7.60 -0.59
CA ASN A 87 -10.50 -8.43 -1.78
C ASN A 87 -9.40 -9.49 -1.63
N ALA A 88 -8.23 -9.11 -1.09
CA ALA A 88 -7.15 -10.05 -0.80
C ALA A 88 -7.58 -11.16 0.16
N LEU A 89 -8.32 -10.81 1.23
CA LEU A 89 -8.92 -11.78 2.15
C LEU A 89 -9.85 -12.75 1.44
N LEU A 90 -10.78 -12.25 0.62
CA LEU A 90 -11.73 -13.09 -0.11
C LEU A 90 -11.03 -14.01 -1.12
N VAL A 91 -10.01 -13.51 -1.81
CA VAL A 91 -9.23 -14.32 -2.76
C VAL A 91 -8.42 -15.39 -2.04
N GLU A 92 -7.72 -15.05 -0.94
CA GLU A 92 -6.99 -16.04 -0.13
C GLU A 92 -7.95 -17.11 0.43
N ALA A 93 -9.15 -16.72 0.88
CA ALA A 93 -10.17 -17.67 1.33
C ALA A 93 -10.55 -18.67 0.22
N LEU A 94 -10.78 -18.19 -1.00
CA LEU A 94 -11.12 -19.04 -2.15
C LEU A 94 -9.98 -19.97 -2.59
N GLU A 95 -8.74 -19.65 -2.25
CA GLU A 95 -7.56 -20.41 -2.68
C GLU A 95 -7.06 -21.39 -1.62
N THR A 96 -7.26 -21.05 -0.35
CA THR A 96 -6.73 -21.82 0.78
C THR A 96 -7.79 -22.66 1.48
N LEU A 97 -9.08 -22.26 1.41
CA LEU A 97 -10.16 -22.99 2.05
C LEU A 97 -10.89 -23.84 1.01
N THR A 98 -10.76 -25.17 1.12
CA THR A 98 -11.45 -26.11 0.23
C THR A 98 -12.96 -26.06 0.40
N GLU A 99 -13.44 -25.86 1.64
CA GLU A 99 -14.86 -25.75 1.97
C GLU A 99 -15.08 -24.71 3.08
N TRP A 100 -16.16 -23.94 2.97
CA TRP A 100 -16.63 -23.09 4.07
C TRP A 100 -17.82 -23.75 4.77
N ARG A 101 -17.61 -24.22 6.00
CA ARG A 101 -18.64 -24.85 6.84
C ARG A 101 -19.14 -23.90 7.92
N GLN A 102 -20.37 -24.13 8.40
CA GLN A 102 -20.97 -23.35 9.49
C GLN A 102 -20.29 -23.64 10.83
N GLU A 103 -19.93 -24.89 11.10
CA GLU A 103 -19.05 -25.26 12.19
C GLU A 103 -17.60 -24.98 11.79
N LYS A 104 -16.91 -24.12 12.56
CA LYS A 104 -15.56 -23.67 12.23
C LYS A 104 -14.58 -24.84 12.35
N SER A 105 -13.96 -25.20 11.22
CA SER A 105 -12.79 -26.08 11.22
C SER A 105 -11.57 -25.37 11.82
N ALA A 106 -10.52 -26.15 12.13
CA ALA A 106 -9.23 -25.59 12.54
C ALA A 106 -8.63 -24.68 11.46
N GLU A 107 -8.77 -25.06 10.18
CA GLU A 107 -8.31 -24.27 9.04
C GLU A 107 -9.03 -22.92 8.94
N GLN A 108 -10.37 -22.91 9.02
CA GLN A 108 -11.16 -21.67 9.04
C GLN A 108 -10.79 -20.79 10.23
N SER A 109 -10.53 -21.39 11.39
CA SER A 109 -10.14 -20.66 12.60
C SER A 109 -8.76 -20.02 12.44
N ASN A 110 -7.78 -20.76 11.91
CA ASN A 110 -6.43 -20.25 11.65
C ASN A 110 -6.42 -19.15 10.59
N PHE A 111 -7.19 -19.32 9.51
CA PHE A 111 -7.37 -18.30 8.47
C PHE A 111 -7.90 -16.98 9.06
N LEU A 112 -8.99 -17.05 9.82
CA LEU A 112 -9.59 -15.87 10.45
C LEU A 112 -8.66 -15.25 11.50
N ALA A 113 -7.95 -16.07 12.27
CA ALA A 113 -6.98 -15.58 13.26
C ALA A 113 -5.82 -14.82 12.60
N GLY A 114 -5.32 -15.31 11.46
CA GLY A 114 -4.27 -14.62 10.70
C GLY A 114 -4.70 -13.25 10.19
N TRP A 115 -5.90 -13.16 9.59
CA TRP A 115 -6.46 -11.87 9.15
C TRP A 115 -6.75 -10.94 10.32
N LYS A 116 -7.30 -11.46 11.42
CA LYS A 116 -7.51 -10.68 12.64
C LYS A 116 -6.19 -10.12 13.17
N SER A 117 -5.15 -10.94 13.26
CA SER A 117 -3.81 -10.52 13.71
C SER A 117 -3.27 -9.38 12.85
N PHE A 118 -3.37 -9.51 11.52
CA PHE A 118 -2.96 -8.45 10.60
C PHE A 118 -3.74 -7.14 10.82
N LEU A 119 -5.07 -7.19 10.91
CA LEU A 119 -5.90 -6.01 11.09
C LEU A 119 -5.71 -5.35 12.47
N ASP A 120 -5.55 -6.15 13.52
CA ASP A 120 -5.22 -5.65 14.86
C ASP A 120 -3.84 -5.00 14.88
N HIS A 121 -2.87 -5.56 14.14
CA HIS A 121 -1.52 -5.02 14.04
C HIS A 121 -1.50 -3.66 13.32
N LEU A 122 -2.27 -3.51 12.24
CA LEU A 122 -2.45 -2.20 11.59
C LEU A 122 -3.05 -1.16 12.55
N ALA A 123 -3.95 -1.58 13.45
CA ALA A 123 -4.55 -0.69 14.44
C ALA A 123 -3.53 -0.31 15.53
N LYS A 124 -2.72 -1.28 15.99
CA LYS A 124 -1.62 -1.06 16.94
C LYS A 124 -0.60 -0.06 16.41
N LEU A 125 -0.30 -0.09 15.11
CA LEU A 125 0.60 0.86 14.46
C LEU A 125 -0.04 2.22 14.15
N ASP A 126 -1.32 2.42 14.45
CA ASP A 126 -2.08 3.61 14.01
C ASP A 126 -1.93 3.84 12.49
N ALA A 127 -2.11 2.76 11.72
CA ALA A 127 -1.86 2.75 10.28
C ALA A 127 -3.15 2.92 9.43
N TYR A 128 -4.33 2.94 10.04
CA TYR A 128 -5.61 3.00 9.32
C TYR A 128 -5.87 4.33 8.62
N GLU A 129 -5.42 5.43 9.22
CA GLU A 129 -5.67 6.80 8.74
C GLU A 129 -4.42 7.45 8.11
N VAL A 130 -3.41 6.64 7.76
CA VAL A 130 -2.18 7.14 7.13
C VAL A 130 -2.40 7.78 5.77
N THR A 131 -3.53 7.52 5.10
CA THR A 131 -3.85 8.11 3.79
C THR A 131 -4.41 9.52 3.90
N THR A 132 -5.00 9.87 5.04
CA THR A 132 -5.51 11.21 5.37
C THR A 132 -4.50 12.07 6.14
N LEU A 133 -3.35 11.50 6.49
CA LEU A 133 -2.23 12.20 7.13
C LEU A 133 -1.81 13.45 6.31
N GLU A 134 -1.88 14.62 6.96
CA GLU A 134 -1.39 15.87 6.40
C GLU A 134 0.14 15.85 6.35
N LYS A 135 0.70 16.15 5.17
CA LYS A 135 2.14 16.15 4.97
C LYS A 135 2.74 17.42 5.58
N LEU A 136 3.80 17.28 6.38
CA LEU A 136 4.55 18.45 6.91
C LEU A 136 5.16 19.31 5.80
N LEU A 137 5.54 18.67 4.69
CA LEU A 137 6.19 19.31 3.55
C LEU A 137 5.45 19.05 2.25
N ASP A 138 5.36 20.11 1.44
CA ASP A 138 5.08 20.03 0.02
C ASP A 138 6.37 20.23 -0.79
N GLY A 139 6.31 19.99 -2.10
CA GLY A 139 7.49 20.08 -2.96
C GLY A 139 8.11 21.49 -3.02
N GLY A 140 7.32 22.54 -2.84
CA GLY A 140 7.81 23.92 -2.83
C GLY A 140 8.56 24.26 -1.54
N LYS A 141 7.99 23.88 -0.38
CA LYS A 141 8.65 24.02 0.92
C LYS A 141 9.94 23.22 0.98
N LEU A 142 9.93 21.97 0.50
CA LEU A 142 11.12 21.13 0.44
C LEU A 142 12.20 21.73 -0.48
N ALA A 143 11.84 22.17 -1.69
CA ALA A 143 12.75 22.84 -2.61
C ALA A 143 13.42 24.08 -1.98
N LYS A 144 12.64 24.91 -1.28
CA LYS A 144 13.14 26.08 -0.57
C LYS A 144 14.10 25.69 0.56
N ALA A 145 13.76 24.67 1.35
CA ALA A 145 14.60 24.18 2.45
C ALA A 145 15.94 23.61 1.98
N LEU A 146 15.99 23.02 0.78
CA LEU A 146 17.22 22.47 0.19
C LEU A 146 18.08 23.50 -0.56
N GLY A 147 17.84 24.80 -0.36
CA GLY A 147 18.60 25.89 -0.99
C GLY A 147 17.97 26.46 -2.26
N GLY A 148 16.67 26.27 -2.47
CA GLY A 148 15.94 26.83 -3.61
C GLY A 148 16.13 26.04 -4.91
N ILE A 149 16.40 24.73 -4.81
CA ILE A 149 16.59 23.85 -5.97
C ILE A 149 15.27 23.68 -6.71
N LYS A 150 15.29 23.80 -8.05
CA LYS A 150 14.08 23.66 -8.86
C LYS A 150 13.49 22.23 -8.72
N PRO A 151 12.18 22.10 -8.42
CA PRO A 151 11.51 20.81 -8.37
C PRO A 151 11.64 20.02 -9.68
N GLY A 152 11.73 18.70 -9.58
CA GLY A 152 11.95 17.82 -10.73
C GLY A 152 11.69 16.35 -10.39
N LYS A 153 12.36 15.43 -11.11
CA LYS A 153 12.18 13.98 -10.94
C LYS A 153 12.51 13.50 -9.51
N TRP A 154 13.42 14.18 -8.82
CA TRP A 154 13.82 13.87 -7.43
C TRP A 154 12.72 14.20 -6.40
N THR A 155 11.80 15.12 -6.70
CA THR A 155 10.88 15.68 -5.71
C THR A 155 9.88 14.65 -5.18
N GLY A 156 9.38 13.75 -6.03
CA GLY A 156 8.46 12.69 -5.60
C GLY A 156 9.11 11.74 -4.59
N PRO A 157 10.22 11.07 -4.94
CA PRO A 157 10.96 10.21 -4.02
C PRO A 157 11.39 10.92 -2.73
N ALA A 158 11.82 12.19 -2.81
CA ALA A 158 12.18 12.94 -1.62
C ALA A 158 10.97 13.23 -0.70
N LEU A 159 9.79 13.52 -1.27
CA LEU A 159 8.56 13.66 -0.47
C LEU A 159 8.15 12.33 0.16
N ASP A 160 8.36 11.20 -0.51
CA ASP A 160 8.10 9.87 0.07
C ASP A 160 9.02 9.60 1.28
N VAL A 161 10.29 10.02 1.22
CA VAL A 161 11.21 9.98 2.38
C VAL A 161 10.70 10.85 3.52
N CYS A 162 10.21 12.07 3.25
CA CYS A 162 9.65 12.93 4.29
C CYS A 162 8.42 12.30 4.96
N VAL A 163 7.51 11.69 4.18
CA VAL A 163 6.32 11.02 4.72
C VAL A 163 6.70 9.78 5.52
N ALA A 164 7.65 8.98 5.04
CA ALA A 164 8.17 7.83 5.79
C ALA A 164 8.77 8.27 7.13
N TRP A 165 9.53 9.37 7.15
CA TRP A 165 10.03 9.95 8.40
C TRP A 165 8.91 10.40 9.32
N GLN A 166 7.88 11.08 8.80
CA GLN A 166 6.72 11.51 9.59
C GLN A 166 5.97 10.33 10.20
N LEU A 167 5.86 9.21 9.47
CA LEU A 167 5.24 7.98 9.97
C LEU A 167 6.05 7.36 11.13
N ARG A 168 7.39 7.45 11.10
CA ARG A 168 8.25 7.01 12.21
C ARG A 168 8.22 7.95 13.42
N ASN A 169 7.78 9.20 13.25
CA ASN A 169 7.78 10.24 14.28
C ASN A 169 6.37 10.85 14.48
N PRO A 170 5.38 10.07 14.99
CA PRO A 170 3.95 10.42 14.99
C PRO A 170 3.51 11.68 15.78
N GLY A 171 4.39 12.36 16.50
CA GLY A 171 4.07 13.60 17.22
C GLY A 171 4.86 14.82 16.75
N GLU A 172 5.74 14.63 15.76
CA GLU A 172 6.63 15.70 15.32
C GLU A 172 5.91 16.62 14.33
N THR A 173 6.05 17.92 14.56
CA THR A 173 5.43 18.98 13.77
C THR A 173 6.47 19.83 13.04
N ASP A 174 7.73 19.75 13.47
CA ASP A 174 8.86 20.38 12.81
C ASP A 174 9.37 19.50 11.63
N PRO A 175 9.33 20.00 10.38
CA PRO A 175 9.84 19.25 9.24
C PRO A 175 11.38 19.12 9.20
N THR A 176 12.12 19.75 10.11
CA THR A 176 13.60 19.78 10.08
C THR A 176 14.22 18.39 10.02
N GLY A 177 13.77 17.44 10.84
CA GLY A 177 14.32 16.08 10.82
C GLY A 177 14.03 15.31 9.52
N ALA A 178 12.89 15.56 8.88
CA ALA A 178 12.59 15.02 7.54
C ALA A 178 13.52 15.60 6.47
N ILE A 179 13.82 16.90 6.55
CA ILE A 179 14.74 17.59 5.61
C ILE A 179 16.15 17.04 5.77
N GLU A 180 16.62 16.84 7.00
CA GLU A 180 17.93 16.24 7.27
C GLU A 180 18.06 14.81 6.74
N GLU A 181 16.98 14.01 6.79
CA GLU A 181 16.98 12.67 6.20
C GLU A 181 17.06 12.73 4.67
N VAL A 182 16.32 13.63 4.01
CA VAL A 182 16.43 13.86 2.57
C VAL A 182 17.85 14.31 2.19
N GLN A 183 18.45 15.20 2.98
CA GLN A 183 19.81 15.69 2.75
C GLN A 183 20.85 14.58 2.90
N ARG A 184 20.67 13.64 3.84
CA ARG A 184 21.53 12.44 3.97
C ARG A 184 21.42 11.50 2.77
N ARG A 185 20.28 11.47 2.09
CA ARG A 185 20.03 10.66 0.88
C ARG A 185 20.14 11.46 -0.42
N ARG A 186 20.80 12.63 -0.40
CA ARG A 186 20.84 13.56 -1.54
C ARG A 186 21.32 12.91 -2.84
N GLU A 187 22.40 12.14 -2.77
CA GLU A 187 23.00 11.44 -3.92
C GLU A 187 22.07 10.34 -4.45
N GLU A 188 21.50 9.51 -3.57
CA GLU A 188 20.55 8.45 -3.91
C GLU A 188 19.30 9.01 -4.62
N LEU A 189 18.80 10.15 -4.13
CA LEU A 189 17.62 10.81 -4.68
C LEU A 189 17.91 11.63 -5.94
N GLY A 190 19.18 11.74 -6.35
CA GLY A 190 19.59 12.50 -7.53
C GLY A 190 19.28 14.00 -7.42
N ILE A 191 19.40 14.55 -6.21
CA ILE A 191 19.17 15.97 -5.94
C ILE A 191 20.40 16.77 -6.39
N PRO A 192 20.26 17.74 -7.31
CA PRO A 192 21.36 18.56 -7.84
C PRO A 192 22.14 19.33 -6.77
#